data_AF-A0A9J7X790-F1
#
_entry.id   AF-A0A9J7X790-F1
#
_cell.length_a   1.000
_cell.length_b   1.000
_cell.length_c   1.000
_cell.angle_alpha   90.00
_cell.angle_beta   90.00
_cell.angle_gamma   90.00
#
_symmetry.space_group_name_H-M   'P 1'
#
loop_
_entity.id
_entity.type
_entity.pdbx_description
1 polymer ?
#
loop_
_entity_poly.entity_id
_entity_poly.type
_entity_poly.pdbx_seq_one_letter_code
_entity_poly.pdbx_strand_id
1 'polypeptide(L)'
;KNHTVPESNKVLLNDNSCWTIIGAEVVEYTFSESLTSHPNTISPVPVINGLELNGERHVAILEFHGENFGPHLKVWFGNMQAETMFRPRPLPQLLIDTAVLPKTCPE
;
A
#
# COMPACT_ATOMS: atom_id res chain seq x y z
N LYS A 1 -35.72 -36.53 -40.68
CA LYS A 1 -35.75 -35.52 -39.60
C LYS A 1 -34.69 -35.94 -38.58
N ASN A 2 -33.51 -35.31 -38.61
CA ASN A 2 -32.44 -35.66 -37.70
C ASN A 2 -32.75 -35.01 -36.35
N HIS A 3 -33.16 -35.83 -35.39
CA HIS A 3 -33.49 -35.38 -34.04
C HIS A 3 -32.18 -35.35 -33.25
N THR A 4 -31.54 -34.19 -33.20
CA THR A 4 -30.45 -33.92 -32.27
C THR A 4 -31.03 -33.93 -30.87
N VAL A 5 -30.71 -34.97 -30.09
CA VAL A 5 -31.06 -35.05 -28.67
C VAL A 5 -30.40 -33.86 -27.96
N PRO A 6 -31.14 -33.03 -27.20
CA PRO A 6 -30.54 -31.97 -26.41
C PRO A 6 -29.56 -32.58 -25.41
N GLU A 7 -28.31 -32.17 -25.47
CA GLU A 7 -27.31 -32.55 -24.47
C GLU A 7 -27.73 -31.97 -23.11
N SER A 8 -28.04 -32.83 -22.13
CA SER A 8 -28.58 -32.43 -20.83
C SER A 8 -27.65 -31.53 -20.00
N ASN A 9 -26.39 -31.38 -20.43
CA ASN A 9 -25.36 -30.56 -19.82
C ASN A 9 -25.01 -29.29 -20.62
N LYS A 10 -25.75 -28.95 -21.68
CA LYS A 10 -25.52 -27.75 -22.49
C LYS A 10 -26.76 -26.85 -22.54
N VAL A 11 -26.53 -25.54 -22.48
CA VAL A 11 -27.58 -24.51 -22.61
C VAL A 11 -27.17 -23.56 -23.73
N LEU A 12 -28.12 -23.22 -24.60
CA LEU A 12 -27.93 -22.20 -25.63
C LEU A 12 -28.01 -20.81 -24.96
N LEU A 13 -26.98 -20.00 -25.16
CA LEU A 13 -26.90 -18.64 -24.64
C LEU A 13 -26.93 -17.64 -25.80
N ASN A 14 -27.31 -16.40 -25.49
CA ASN A 14 -27.19 -15.29 -26.45
C ASN A 14 -25.73 -14.81 -26.49
N ASP A 15 -25.35 -14.15 -27.60
CA ASP A 15 -23.97 -13.67 -27.79
C ASP A 15 -23.52 -12.69 -26.69
N ASN A 16 -24.44 -11.92 -26.12
CA ASN A 16 -24.18 -11.01 -24.99
C ASN A 16 -23.91 -11.73 -23.66
N SER A 17 -24.11 -13.05 -23.60
CA SER A 17 -23.80 -13.89 -22.43
C SER A 17 -22.40 -14.48 -22.49
N CYS A 18 -21.67 -14.28 -23.60
CA CYS A 18 -20.31 -14.74 -23.77
C CYS A 18 -19.34 -13.65 -23.26
N TRP A 19 -18.79 -13.85 -22.06
CA TRP A 19 -17.82 -12.93 -21.46
C TRP A 19 -16.40 -13.51 -21.53
N THR A 20 -15.42 -12.70 -21.92
CA THR A 20 -14.00 -13.05 -21.85
C THR A 20 -13.47 -12.72 -20.46
N ILE A 21 -12.80 -13.68 -19.82
CA ILE A 21 -12.16 -13.48 -18.52
C ILE A 21 -10.70 -13.09 -18.74
N ILE A 22 -10.26 -12.02 -18.10
CA ILE A 22 -8.88 -11.50 -18.15
C ILE A 22 -8.45 -11.14 -16.72
N GLY A 23 -7.20 -11.45 -16.36
CA GLY A 23 -6.59 -10.96 -15.13
C GLY A 23 -6.08 -9.53 -15.32
N ALA A 24 -6.45 -8.62 -14.43
CA ALA A 24 -6.04 -7.22 -14.46
C ALA A 24 -5.54 -6.79 -13.07
N GLU A 25 -4.62 -5.83 -13.05
CA GLU A 25 -4.07 -5.23 -11.83
C GLU A 25 -4.27 -3.71 -11.88
N VAL A 26 -4.44 -3.09 -10.72
CA VAL A 26 -4.56 -1.65 -10.56
C VAL A 26 -3.48 -1.18 -9.59
N VAL A 27 -2.80 -0.09 -9.95
CA VAL A 27 -1.84 0.58 -9.08
C VAL A 27 -2.32 2.00 -8.85
N GLU A 28 -2.44 2.40 -7.59
CA GLU A 28 -2.93 3.70 -7.17
C GLU A 28 -1.84 4.46 -6.42
N TYR A 29 -1.74 5.77 -6.66
CA TYR A 29 -0.80 6.66 -6.00
C TYR A 29 -1.54 7.88 -5.46
N THR A 30 -1.25 8.23 -4.20
CA THR A 30 -1.86 9.39 -3.53
C THR A 30 -0.76 10.35 -3.06
N PHE A 31 -0.93 11.64 -3.33
CA PHE A 31 -0.03 12.69 -2.85
C PHE A 31 -0.80 13.97 -2.55
N SER A 32 -0.23 14.84 -1.73
CA SER A 32 -0.75 16.17 -1.44
C SER A 32 0.40 17.17 -1.42
N GLU A 33 0.23 18.30 -2.10
CA GLU A 33 1.24 19.36 -2.14
C GLU A 33 0.99 20.37 -1.02
N SER A 34 1.96 20.53 -0.12
CA SER A 34 1.94 21.61 0.87
C SER A 34 2.36 22.94 0.22
N LEU A 35 1.79 24.06 0.67
CA LEU A 35 2.08 25.42 0.18
C LEU A 35 3.57 25.84 0.26
N THR A 36 4.41 25.06 0.95
CA THR A 36 5.85 25.31 1.15
C THR A 36 6.76 24.48 0.25
N SER A 37 6.23 23.62 -0.62
CA SER A 37 7.03 22.73 -1.47
C SER A 37 7.48 23.41 -2.77
N HIS A 38 8.76 23.24 -3.12
CA HIS A 38 9.41 23.73 -4.34
C HIS A 38 9.18 22.76 -5.53
N PRO A 39 9.46 23.14 -6.80
CA PRO A 39 9.13 22.33 -7.97
C PRO A 39 10.05 21.11 -8.09
N ASN A 40 9.73 20.06 -7.35
CA ASN A 40 10.35 18.74 -7.49
C ASN A 40 9.30 17.75 -8.02
N THR A 41 9.75 16.78 -8.82
CA THR A 41 8.89 15.68 -9.27
C THR A 41 8.37 14.91 -8.07
N ILE A 42 7.06 14.66 -8.02
CA ILE A 42 6.40 13.86 -6.97
C ILE A 42 6.82 12.38 -7.02
N SER A 43 7.32 11.94 -8.17
CA SER A 43 7.81 10.58 -8.37
C SER A 43 9.25 10.41 -7.85
N PRO A 44 9.57 9.26 -7.23
CA PRO A 44 8.69 8.11 -7.00
C PRO A 44 7.83 8.25 -5.73
N VAL A 45 6.55 7.85 -5.82
CA VAL A 45 5.62 7.90 -4.68
C VAL A 45 5.89 6.70 -3.76
N PRO A 46 6.10 6.92 -2.45
CA PRO A 46 6.29 5.82 -1.50
C PRO A 46 5.00 5.00 -1.37
N VAL A 47 5.14 3.68 -1.45
CA VAL A 47 4.02 2.73 -1.28
C VAL A 47 4.29 1.90 -0.03
N ILE A 48 3.33 1.83 0.88
CA ILE A 48 3.41 1.02 2.10
C ILE A 48 2.64 -0.28 1.86
N ASN A 49 3.34 -1.41 1.92
CA ASN A 49 2.78 -2.75 1.72
C ASN A 49 2.55 -3.48 3.04
N GLY A 50 3.23 -3.08 4.12
CA GLY A 50 3.11 -3.73 5.42
C GLY A 50 3.69 -2.91 6.56
N LEU A 51 3.19 -3.20 7.76
CA LEU A 51 3.65 -2.62 9.03
C LEU A 51 3.96 -3.76 10.00
N GLU A 52 5.09 -3.70 10.69
CA GLU A 52 5.50 -4.67 11.70
C GLU A 52 5.93 -3.95 12.98
N LEU A 53 5.40 -4.36 14.13
CA LEU A 53 5.80 -3.81 15.42
C LEU A 53 6.70 -4.82 16.13
N ASN A 54 7.98 -4.48 16.24
CA ASN A 54 8.99 -5.31 16.89
C ASN A 54 9.30 -4.81 18.28
N GLY A 55 9.49 -5.72 19.24
CA GLY A 55 9.83 -5.40 20.62
C GLY A 55 8.62 -5.09 21.52
N GLU A 56 8.89 -4.70 22.76
CA GLU A 56 7.86 -4.50 23.79
C GLU A 56 7.97 -3.12 24.43
N ARG A 57 6.81 -2.49 24.68
CA ARG A 57 6.56 -1.24 25.47
C ARG A 57 7.54 -0.07 25.30
N HIS A 58 8.76 -0.22 25.80
CA HIS A 58 9.80 0.82 25.89
C HIS A 58 10.92 0.65 24.86
N VAL A 59 10.93 -0.46 24.11
CA VAL A 59 11.93 -0.74 23.07
C VAL A 59 11.22 -1.19 21.78
N ALA A 60 10.02 -0.65 21.54
CA ALA A 60 9.16 -1.07 20.46
C ALA A 60 9.43 -0.24 19.20
N ILE A 61 9.84 -0.88 18.11
CA ILE A 61 10.13 -0.28 16.81
C ILE A 61 9.01 -0.64 15.84
N LEU A 62 8.40 0.37 15.22
CA LEU A 62 7.48 0.18 14.11
C LEU A 62 8.26 0.22 12.79
N GLU A 63 8.21 -0.87 12.05
CA GLU A 63 8.84 -1.05 10.76
C GLU A 63 7.80 -0.91 9.64
N PHE A 64 8.14 -0.10 8.64
CA PHE A 64 7.35 0.09 7.43
C PHE A 64 8.05 -0.66 6.30
N HIS A 65 7.29 -1.54 5.63
CA HIS A 65 7.73 -2.29 4.47
C HIS A 65 7.02 -1.77 3.23
N GLY A 66 7.75 -1.65 2.13
CA GLY A 66 7.21 -1.03 0.94
C GLY A 66 8.25 -0.71 -0.11
N GLU A 67 7.88 0.20 -0.99
CA GLU A 67 8.66 0.60 -2.15
C GLU A 67 8.93 2.11 -2.13
N ASN A 68 9.98 2.51 -2.85
CA ASN A 68 10.34 3.92 -3.05
C ASN A 68 10.65 4.68 -1.75
N PHE A 69 11.09 3.99 -0.70
CA PHE A 69 11.57 4.63 0.53
C PHE A 69 12.95 5.25 0.37
N GLY A 70 13.14 6.40 1.02
CA GLY A 70 14.43 7.07 1.10
C GLY A 70 14.59 7.85 2.40
N PRO A 71 15.83 8.29 2.72
CA PRO A 71 16.15 8.97 3.97
C PRO A 71 15.51 10.37 4.10
N HIS A 72 14.96 10.90 3.01
CA HIS A 72 14.26 12.19 2.98
C HIS A 72 12.80 12.09 3.47
N LEU A 73 12.24 10.88 3.56
CA LEU A 73 10.88 10.66 4.01
C LEU A 73 10.78 10.76 5.55
N LYS A 74 9.68 11.33 6.01
CA LYS A 74 9.30 11.39 7.42
C LYS A 74 7.90 10.82 7.57
N VAL A 75 7.70 9.97 8.57
CA VAL A 75 6.39 9.45 8.92
C VAL A 75 5.71 10.39 9.90
N TRP A 76 4.40 10.57 9.71
CA TRP A 76 3.56 11.40 10.55
C TRP A 76 2.42 10.56 11.14
N PHE A 77 2.15 10.74 12.44
CA PHE A 77 0.97 10.22 13.11
C PHE A 77 0.01 11.39 13.35
N GLY A 78 -0.99 11.53 12.49
CA GLY A 78 -1.83 12.73 12.48
C GLY A 78 -1.02 13.98 12.15
N ASN A 79 -0.96 14.93 13.09
CA ASN A 79 -0.21 16.18 12.97
C ASN A 79 1.20 16.12 13.59
N MET A 80 1.64 14.95 14.06
CA MET A 80 2.94 14.79 14.72
C MET A 80 3.93 14.06 13.81
N GLN A 81 5.05 14.72 13.51
CA GLN A 81 6.17 14.09 12.83
C GLN A 81 6.93 13.16 13.77
N ALA A 82 7.13 11.91 13.35
CA ALA A 82 7.93 10.93 14.09
C ALA A 82 9.42 11.02 13.73
N GLU A 83 10.28 10.64 14.68
CA GLU A 83 11.68 10.38 14.38
C GLU A 83 11.77 9.13 13.48
N THR A 84 12.05 9.37 12.20
CA THR A 84 12.09 8.33 11.17
C THR A 84 13.52 8.00 10.80
N MET A 85 13.89 6.74 10.94
CA MET A 85 15.17 6.18 10.47
C MET A 85 14.94 5.39 9.18
N PHE A 86 15.85 5.53 8.21
CA PHE A 86 15.81 4.77 6.96
C PHE A 86 16.83 3.65 6.97
N ARG A 87 16.38 2.43 6.69
CA ARG A 87 17.23 1.24 6.55
C ARG A 87 17.26 0.79 5.07
N PRO A 88 18.40 0.90 4.36
CA PRO A 88 18.45 0.66 2.91
C PRO A 88 18.56 -0.82 2.48
N ARG A 89 18.94 -1.76 3.37
CA ARG A 89 19.21 -3.16 3.01
C ARG A 89 18.76 -4.15 4.09
N PRO A 90 18.36 -5.39 3.72
CA PRO A 90 18.28 -5.96 2.36
C PRO A 90 17.09 -5.46 1.53
N LEU A 91 16.06 -4.90 2.19
CA LEU A 91 14.94 -4.19 1.57
C LEU A 91 14.82 -2.80 2.22
N PRO A 92 14.53 -1.74 1.45
CA PRO A 92 14.27 -0.42 2.01
C PRO A 92 13.13 -0.44 3.03
N GLN A 93 13.38 0.08 4.23
CA GLN A 93 12.39 0.17 5.32
C GLN A 93 12.50 1.53 6.00
N LEU A 94 11.38 2.00 6.55
CA LEU A 94 11.36 3.11 7.51
C LEU A 94 11.12 2.54 8.90
N LEU A 95 11.87 3.01 9.89
CA LEU A 95 11.82 2.56 11.28
C LEU A 95 11.46 3.75 12.17
N ILE A 96 10.56 3.51 13.12
CA ILE A 96 10.14 4.50 14.11
C ILE A 96 10.25 3.89 15.49
N ASP A 97 10.97 4.55 16.39
CA ASP A 97 10.88 4.21 17.80
C ASP A 97 9.52 4.67 18.34
N THR A 98 8.67 3.71 18.71
CA THR A 98 7.33 4.02 19.24
C THR A 98 7.37 4.43 20.71
N ALA A 99 8.49 4.23 21.40
CA ALA A 99 8.65 4.67 22.78
C ALA A 99 8.72 6.20 22.90
N VAL A 100 9.20 6.88 21.86
CA VAL A 100 9.26 8.35 21.81
C VAL A 100 7.98 9.01 21.32
N LEU A 101 7.03 8.21 20.83
CA LEU A 101 5.71 8.73 20.45
C LEU A 101 4.88 9.00 21.72
N PRO A 102 4.13 10.11 21.77
CA PRO A 102 3.17 10.38 22.83
C PRO A 102 2.21 9.21 22.98
N LYS A 103 2.07 8.72 24.22
CA LYS A 103 1.19 7.59 24.56
C LYS A 103 -0.31 7.94 24.46
N THR A 104 -0.63 9.20 24.21
CA THR A 104 -1.99 9.73 24.11
C THR A 104 -2.14 10.50 22.80
N CYS A 105 -3.14 10.16 21.99
CA CYS A 105 -3.55 11.01 20.87
C CYS A 105 -3.98 12.38 21.44
N PRO A 106 -3.50 13.51 20.89
CA PRO A 106 -4.16 14.78 21.16
C PRO A 106 -5.61 14.67 20.63
N GLU A 107 -6.55 15.12 21.45
CA GLU A 107 -7.98 15.17 21.14
C GLU A 107 -8.27 16.05 19.91
#